data_AF-A0AAV1L1R1-F1
#
_entry.id   AF-A0AAV1L1R1-F1
#
_cell.length_a   1.000
_cell.length_b   1.000
_cell.length_c   1.000
_cell.angle_alpha   90.00
_cell.angle_beta   90.00
_cell.angle_gamma   90.00
#
_symmetry.space_group_name_H-M   'P 1'
#
loop_
_entity.id
_entity.type
_entity.pdbx_description
1 polymer ?
#
loop_
_entity_poly.entity_id
_entity_poly.type
_entity_poly.pdbx_seq_one_letter_code
_entity_poly.pdbx_strand_id
1 'polypeptide(L)'
;MLPIVLILSLASSAFAAISLTDVNVYDVDEIPPVPDNGLPSSAIENAFDILFDGGATSIYFQNNYQIIKDLANQRDVNSQALAVGQAIALFGELSYGIPGDACAAANFINAYVSGNKAALRSALDAYVQNLVRNVDALAQRARDPNSLRYTSGGRGNCVGSGRTYQFEAAWDSILCNVSPRQADLINEEYCATKRLYNVSYIRNNNFGAAITASALRPAFEVNFKAYPALVNFLRAIAYRGNVPATAAVAKAELLRAASNVKL
;
A
#
# COMPACT_ATOMS: atom_id res chain seq x y z
N MET A 1 -52.65 2.19 -30.98
CA MET A 1 -51.43 2.44 -31.76
C MET A 1 -50.80 3.74 -31.25
N LEU A 2 -49.48 3.68 -31.07
CA LEU A 2 -48.50 4.66 -30.54
C LEU A 2 -48.65 6.11 -31.04
N PRO A 3 -48.16 7.12 -30.27
CA PRO A 3 -46.75 7.50 -30.38
C PRO A 3 -46.10 8.01 -29.07
N ILE A 4 -45.03 7.37 -28.60
CA ILE A 4 -43.88 8.02 -27.94
C ILE A 4 -42.65 7.15 -28.19
N VAL A 5 -42.01 7.30 -29.36
CA VAL A 5 -40.63 6.84 -29.60
C VAL A 5 -39.94 7.91 -30.45
N LEU A 6 -39.42 8.92 -29.76
CA LEU A 6 -38.34 9.79 -30.21
C LEU A 6 -37.73 10.33 -28.90
N ILE A 7 -36.43 10.59 -28.83
CA ILE A 7 -35.64 10.92 -27.61
C ILE A 7 -35.06 9.68 -26.89
N LEU A 8 -34.53 8.69 -27.61
CA LEU A 8 -33.58 7.73 -27.00
C LEU A 8 -32.41 7.32 -27.93
N SER A 9 -32.38 7.82 -29.17
CA SER A 9 -31.33 7.52 -30.16
C SER A 9 -30.25 8.60 -30.32
N LEU A 10 -30.34 9.72 -29.58
CA LEU A 10 -29.30 10.77 -29.57
C LEU A 10 -28.34 10.68 -28.38
N ALA A 11 -28.70 9.96 -27.31
CA ALA A 11 -27.84 9.80 -26.14
C ALA A 11 -26.82 8.66 -26.29
N SER A 12 -27.09 7.68 -27.15
CA SER A 12 -26.20 6.53 -27.40
C SER A 12 -25.10 6.82 -28.43
N SER A 13 -25.22 7.88 -29.23
CA SER A 13 -24.20 8.29 -30.21
C SER A 13 -23.11 9.22 -29.64
N ALA A 14 -23.32 9.86 -28.48
CA ALA A 14 -22.32 10.74 -27.87
C ALA A 14 -21.15 9.95 -27.23
N PHE A 15 -21.38 8.70 -26.80
CA PHE A 15 -20.32 7.83 -26.25
C PHE A 15 -19.63 6.95 -27.30
N ALA A 16 -20.21 6.79 -28.49
CA ALA A 16 -19.58 6.07 -29.60
C ALA A 16 -18.68 6.97 -30.46
N ALA A 17 -18.70 8.29 -30.24
CA ALA A 17 -17.95 9.29 -30.99
C ALA A 17 -16.80 9.93 -30.21
N ILE A 18 -16.39 9.36 -29.06
CA ILE A 18 -14.99 9.53 -28.63
C ILE A 18 -14.20 8.62 -29.55
N SER A 19 -13.86 9.16 -30.72
CA SER A 19 -12.71 8.69 -31.46
C SER A 19 -11.55 8.75 -30.47
N LEU A 20 -11.13 7.59 -29.96
CA LEU A 20 -9.81 7.38 -29.38
C LEU A 20 -8.80 7.49 -30.54
N THR A 21 -8.77 8.67 -31.17
CA THR A 21 -7.73 9.09 -32.09
C THR A 21 -6.51 9.27 -31.21
N ASP A 22 -5.58 8.33 -31.36
CA ASP A 22 -4.28 8.24 -30.73
C ASP A 22 -4.32 8.04 -29.21
N VAL A 23 -4.71 6.82 -28.79
CA VAL A 23 -4.07 6.25 -27.60
C VAL A 23 -2.61 6.01 -27.98
N ASN A 24 -1.76 7.01 -27.72
CA ASN A 24 -0.33 6.82 -27.82
C ASN A 24 0.09 5.83 -26.73
N VAL A 25 0.36 4.60 -27.17
CA VAL A 25 1.01 3.60 -26.34
C VAL A 25 2.48 3.95 -26.35
N TYR A 26 2.92 4.66 -25.31
CA TYR A 26 4.33 4.88 -25.04
C TYR A 26 4.91 3.65 -24.37
N ASP A 27 6.16 3.32 -24.68
CA ASP A 27 6.92 2.42 -23.81
C ASP A 27 7.00 3.06 -22.41
N VAL A 28 6.94 2.28 -21.34
CA VAL A 28 7.06 2.82 -19.98
C VAL A 28 8.42 3.53 -19.81
N ASP A 29 9.43 3.09 -20.57
CA ASP A 29 10.76 3.72 -20.61
C ASP A 29 10.76 5.10 -21.32
N GLU A 30 9.71 5.42 -22.10
CA GLU A 30 9.55 6.71 -22.80
C GLU A 30 8.71 7.72 -22.02
N ILE A 31 8.04 7.30 -20.94
CA ILE A 31 7.29 8.19 -20.06
C ILE A 31 8.29 8.83 -19.07
N PRO A 32 8.52 10.16 -19.12
CA PRO A 32 9.43 10.80 -18.19
C PRO A 32 8.90 10.67 -16.75
N PRO A 33 9.76 10.38 -15.77
CA PRO A 33 9.33 10.26 -14.38
C PRO A 33 8.72 11.57 -13.88
N VAL A 34 7.77 11.46 -12.97
CA VAL A 34 7.18 12.63 -12.30
C VAL A 34 8.29 13.38 -11.55
N PRO A 35 8.50 14.68 -11.78
CA PRO A 35 9.55 15.43 -11.10
C PRO A 35 9.41 15.40 -9.56
N ASP A 36 10.52 15.29 -8.82
CA ASP A 36 10.49 15.36 -7.35
C ASP A 36 10.05 16.77 -6.91
N ASN A 37 8.83 16.83 -6.39
CA ASN A 37 8.20 18.05 -5.87
C ASN A 37 8.47 18.26 -4.37
N GLY A 38 9.39 17.49 -3.79
CA GLY A 38 9.67 17.48 -2.35
C GLY A 38 8.70 16.62 -1.54
N LEU A 39 7.58 16.17 -2.13
CA LEU A 39 6.58 15.32 -1.49
C LEU A 39 6.82 13.84 -1.81
N PRO A 40 6.45 12.91 -0.90
CA PRO A 40 6.60 11.48 -1.15
C PRO A 40 5.72 10.94 -2.30
N SER A 41 4.67 11.65 -2.70
CA SER A 41 3.74 11.20 -3.76
C SER A 41 4.47 10.90 -5.07
N SER A 42 5.38 11.78 -5.51
CA SER A 42 6.20 11.58 -6.71
C SER A 42 7.14 10.36 -6.59
N ALA A 43 7.73 10.15 -5.41
CA ALA A 43 8.61 9.02 -5.15
C ALA A 43 7.85 7.69 -5.10
N ILE A 44 6.64 7.68 -4.52
CA ILE A 44 5.76 6.50 -4.51
C ILE A 44 5.35 6.12 -5.93
N GLU A 45 4.97 7.12 -6.73
CA GLU A 45 4.56 6.95 -8.14
C GLU A 45 5.67 6.35 -8.98
N ASN A 46 6.79 7.05 -9.07
CA ASN A 46 7.93 6.60 -9.88
C ASN A 46 8.52 5.27 -9.35
N ALA A 47 8.50 5.03 -8.04
CA ALA A 47 8.96 3.74 -7.51
C ALA A 47 8.02 2.60 -7.94
N PHE A 48 6.70 2.82 -7.96
CA PHE A 48 5.77 1.82 -8.46
C PHE A 48 6.05 1.48 -9.92
N ASP A 49 6.24 2.49 -10.77
CA ASP A 49 6.49 2.30 -12.21
C ASP A 49 7.82 1.57 -12.48
N ILE A 50 8.85 1.85 -11.68
CA ILE A 50 10.14 1.13 -11.76
C ILE A 50 10.01 -0.33 -11.32
N LEU A 51 9.18 -0.61 -10.33
CA LEU A 51 9.07 -1.93 -9.71
C LEU A 51 8.07 -2.86 -10.41
N PHE A 52 7.02 -2.28 -11.02
CA PHE A 52 5.85 -3.00 -11.50
C PHE A 52 5.35 -2.43 -12.83
N ASP A 53 4.91 -3.32 -13.71
CA ASP A 53 4.34 -3.01 -15.03
C ASP A 53 2.83 -2.70 -14.99
N GLY A 54 2.21 -2.67 -13.80
CA GLY A 54 0.78 -2.40 -13.57
C GLY A 54 -0.19 -3.50 -14.04
N GLY A 55 0.19 -4.37 -14.98
CA GLY A 55 -0.68 -5.30 -15.70
C GLY A 55 -1.35 -6.40 -14.85
N ALA A 56 -0.83 -6.67 -13.65
CA ALA A 56 -1.34 -7.72 -12.76
C ALA A 56 -2.06 -7.19 -11.50
N THR A 57 -2.42 -5.90 -11.47
CA THR A 57 -3.05 -5.27 -10.30
C THR A 57 -4.57 -5.17 -10.45
N SER A 58 -5.30 -5.42 -9.36
CA SER A 58 -6.77 -5.33 -9.37
C SER A 58 -7.23 -3.87 -9.25
N ILE A 59 -8.44 -3.57 -9.71
CA ILE A 59 -9.04 -2.22 -9.52
C ILE A 59 -9.12 -1.83 -8.03
N TYR A 60 -9.30 -2.80 -7.13
CA TYR A 60 -9.34 -2.56 -5.69
C TYR A 60 -7.97 -2.15 -5.13
N PHE A 61 -6.89 -2.70 -5.68
CA PHE A 61 -5.54 -2.25 -5.38
C PHE A 61 -5.36 -0.81 -5.86
N GLN A 62 -5.72 -0.53 -7.12
CA GLN A 62 -5.56 0.79 -7.73
C GLN A 62 -6.28 1.90 -6.96
N ASN A 63 -7.48 1.63 -6.46
CA ASN A 63 -8.20 2.60 -5.61
C ASN A 63 -7.44 2.93 -4.32
N ASN A 64 -6.91 1.92 -3.61
CA ASN A 64 -6.13 2.17 -2.39
C ASN A 64 -4.78 2.82 -2.71
N TYR A 65 -4.14 2.43 -3.81
CA TYR A 65 -2.91 3.04 -4.27
C TYR A 65 -3.10 4.54 -4.56
N GLN A 66 -4.21 4.94 -5.20
CA GLN A 66 -4.53 6.34 -5.41
C GLN A 66 -4.75 7.08 -4.08
N ILE A 67 -5.48 6.51 -3.13
CA ILE A 67 -5.66 7.10 -1.80
C ILE A 67 -4.32 7.30 -1.09
N ILE A 68 -3.40 6.32 -1.19
CA ILE A 68 -2.05 6.43 -0.64
C ILE A 68 -1.26 7.56 -1.31
N LYS A 69 -1.36 7.72 -2.63
CA LYS A 69 -0.75 8.86 -3.33
C LYS A 69 -1.34 10.18 -2.85
N ASP A 70 -2.65 10.26 -2.64
CA ASP A 70 -3.33 11.47 -2.18
C ASP A 70 -2.94 11.82 -0.74
N LEU A 71 -2.82 10.82 0.16
CA LEU A 71 -2.26 10.97 1.50
C LEU A 71 -0.80 11.45 1.45
N ALA A 72 0.02 10.88 0.57
CA ALA A 72 1.41 11.31 0.37
C ALA A 72 1.55 12.73 -0.20
N ASN A 73 0.51 13.21 -0.89
CA ASN A 73 0.47 14.55 -1.46
C ASN A 73 -0.06 15.60 -0.47
N GLN A 74 -0.61 15.18 0.67
CA GLN A 74 -0.96 16.10 1.75
C GLN A 74 0.28 16.80 2.30
N ARG A 75 0.12 18.02 2.81
CA ARG A 75 1.22 18.79 3.41
C ARG A 75 1.55 18.40 4.85
N ASP A 76 0.74 17.53 5.47
CA ASP A 76 0.97 17.09 6.83
C ASP A 76 1.83 15.82 6.88
N VAL A 77 2.78 15.81 7.82
CA VAL A 77 3.77 14.71 7.94
C VAL A 77 3.10 13.39 8.37
N ASN A 78 1.96 13.44 9.06
CA ASN A 78 1.27 12.23 9.49
C ASN A 78 0.69 11.46 8.28
N SER A 79 0.01 12.15 7.36
CA SER A 79 -0.51 11.53 6.13
C SER A 79 0.62 10.99 5.27
N GLN A 80 1.69 11.77 5.13
CA GLN A 80 2.88 11.37 4.38
C GLN A 80 3.54 10.12 4.97
N ALA A 81 3.69 10.05 6.30
CA ALA A 81 4.27 8.90 6.98
C ALA A 81 3.40 7.65 6.87
N LEU A 82 2.08 7.80 7.01
CA LEU A 82 1.12 6.72 6.82
C LEU A 82 1.21 6.16 5.39
N ALA A 83 1.13 7.05 4.40
CA ALA A 83 1.19 6.70 2.99
C ALA A 83 2.48 5.97 2.64
N VAL A 84 3.63 6.44 3.11
CA VAL A 84 4.92 5.79 2.85
C VAL A 84 5.00 4.41 3.50
N GLY A 85 4.51 4.26 4.74
CA GLY A 85 4.44 2.96 5.41
C GLY A 85 3.53 1.98 4.68
N GLN A 86 2.36 2.44 4.22
CA GLN A 86 1.42 1.64 3.43
C GLN A 86 1.98 1.29 2.05
N ALA A 87 2.67 2.21 1.37
CA ALA A 87 3.32 1.95 0.09
C ALA A 87 4.37 0.84 0.21
N ILE A 88 5.25 0.90 1.22
CA ILE A 88 6.25 -0.16 1.47
C ILE A 88 5.57 -1.52 1.75
N ALA A 89 4.50 -1.51 2.55
CA ALA A 89 3.76 -2.73 2.86
C ALA A 89 3.11 -3.32 1.58
N LEU A 90 2.41 -2.50 0.81
CA LEU A 90 1.71 -2.90 -0.41
C LEU A 90 2.66 -3.34 -1.53
N PHE A 91 3.71 -2.56 -1.80
CA PHE A 91 4.67 -2.89 -2.83
C PHE A 91 5.42 -4.18 -2.48
N GLY A 92 5.69 -4.41 -1.19
CA GLY A 92 6.26 -5.66 -0.70
C GLY A 92 5.37 -6.87 -1.00
N GLU A 93 4.06 -6.78 -0.76
CA GLU A 93 3.09 -7.83 -1.11
C GLU A 93 3.00 -8.04 -2.64
N LEU A 94 3.21 -6.99 -3.43
CA LEU A 94 3.28 -7.09 -4.89
C LEU A 94 4.59 -7.69 -5.42
N SER A 95 5.67 -7.64 -4.64
CA SER A 95 7.00 -7.99 -5.11
C SER A 95 7.14 -9.46 -5.51
N TYR A 96 6.35 -10.35 -4.91
CA TYR A 96 6.38 -11.79 -5.18
C TYR A 96 5.38 -12.18 -6.28
N GLY A 97 5.81 -13.05 -7.19
CA GLY A 97 4.93 -13.58 -8.24
C GLY A 97 3.80 -14.44 -7.69
N ILE A 98 4.08 -15.24 -6.66
CA ILE A 98 3.07 -16.02 -5.95
C ILE A 98 2.79 -15.34 -4.60
N PRO A 99 1.55 -14.88 -4.33
CA PRO A 99 1.24 -14.21 -3.07
C PRO A 99 1.42 -15.19 -1.89
N GLY A 100 2.01 -14.69 -0.81
CA GLY A 100 2.12 -15.40 0.46
C GLY A 100 0.87 -15.23 1.33
N ASP A 101 1.04 -15.44 2.64
CA ASP A 101 0.01 -15.21 3.65
C ASP A 101 0.28 -13.91 4.41
N ALA A 102 -0.73 -13.05 4.58
CA ALA A 102 -0.61 -11.81 5.36
C ALA A 102 -0.63 -12.03 6.89
N CYS A 103 -0.07 -13.14 7.36
CA CYS A 103 -0.17 -13.54 8.76
C CYS A 103 0.46 -12.55 9.75
N ALA A 104 1.56 -11.91 9.39
CA ALA A 104 2.18 -10.92 10.26
C ALA A 104 1.25 -9.72 10.51
N ALA A 105 0.59 -9.24 9.44
CA ALA A 105 -0.39 -8.16 9.53
C ALA A 105 -1.67 -8.60 10.27
N ALA A 106 -2.25 -9.74 9.90
CA ALA A 106 -3.48 -10.25 10.53
C ALA A 106 -3.30 -10.54 12.03
N ASN A 107 -2.18 -11.16 12.43
CA ASN A 107 -1.89 -11.42 13.85
C ASN A 107 -1.69 -10.12 14.63
N PHE A 108 -1.02 -9.13 14.05
CA PHE A 108 -0.86 -7.83 14.67
C PHE A 108 -2.20 -7.12 14.87
N ILE A 109 -3.07 -7.11 13.85
CA ILE A 109 -4.42 -6.55 13.94
C ILE A 109 -5.20 -7.23 15.06
N ASN A 110 -5.22 -8.56 15.08
CA ASN A 110 -5.96 -9.32 16.08
C ASN A 110 -5.43 -9.09 17.51
N ALA A 111 -4.10 -9.06 17.69
CA ALA A 111 -3.49 -8.80 18.99
C ALA A 111 -3.77 -7.37 19.50
N TYR A 112 -3.81 -6.40 18.57
CA TYR A 112 -4.15 -5.02 18.89
C TYR A 112 -5.61 -4.90 19.35
N VAL A 113 -6.54 -5.42 18.55
CA VAL A 113 -7.97 -5.32 18.85
C VAL A 113 -8.35 -6.11 20.10
N SER A 114 -7.71 -7.27 20.34
CA SER A 114 -7.99 -8.07 21.54
C SER A 114 -7.51 -7.42 22.84
N GLY A 115 -6.76 -6.32 22.78
CA GLY A 115 -6.17 -5.66 23.95
C GLY A 115 -5.11 -6.50 24.68
N ASN A 116 -4.60 -7.57 24.06
CA ASN A 116 -3.62 -8.45 24.69
C ASN A 116 -2.22 -7.83 24.59
N LYS A 117 -1.86 -7.00 25.57
CA LYS A 117 -0.58 -6.29 25.60
C LYS A 117 0.65 -7.22 25.53
N ALA A 118 0.56 -8.41 26.11
CA ALA A 118 1.65 -9.39 26.10
C ALA A 118 1.90 -9.94 24.69
N ALA A 119 0.84 -10.21 23.92
CA ALA A 119 0.94 -10.65 22.53
C ALA A 119 1.22 -9.50 21.56
N LEU A 120 0.78 -8.28 21.89
CA LEU A 120 0.85 -7.11 21.00
C LEU A 120 2.29 -6.74 20.63
N ARG A 121 3.23 -6.76 21.59
CA ARG A 121 4.65 -6.46 21.29
C ARG A 121 5.22 -7.44 20.29
N SER A 122 5.07 -8.74 20.55
CA SER A 122 5.58 -9.79 19.66
C SER A 122 4.94 -9.73 18.28
N ALA A 123 3.65 -9.44 18.19
CA ALA A 123 2.95 -9.30 16.92
C ALA A 123 3.39 -8.05 16.14
N LEU A 124 3.61 -6.91 16.82
CA LEU A 124 4.19 -5.71 16.22
C LEU A 124 5.59 -6.00 15.67
N ASP A 125 6.45 -6.64 16.46
CA ASP A 125 7.82 -6.97 16.03
C ASP A 125 7.81 -7.88 14.80
N ALA A 126 6.91 -8.88 14.76
CA ALA A 126 6.74 -9.75 13.60
C ALA A 126 6.24 -8.99 12.35
N TYR A 127 5.32 -8.04 12.53
CA TYR A 127 4.85 -7.15 11.47
C TYR A 127 5.97 -6.25 10.93
N VAL A 128 6.76 -5.64 11.82
CA VAL A 128 7.90 -4.79 11.41
C VAL A 128 8.97 -5.60 10.71
N GLN A 129 9.27 -6.82 11.16
CA GLN A 129 10.15 -7.73 10.45
C GLN A 129 9.62 -8.08 9.05
N ASN A 130 8.30 -8.08 8.85
CA ASN A 130 7.72 -8.21 7.51
C ASN A 130 8.00 -6.97 6.66
N LEU A 131 7.85 -5.76 7.20
CA LEU A 131 8.21 -4.53 6.49
C LEU A 131 9.70 -4.49 6.13
N VAL A 132 10.59 -4.97 7.00
CA VAL A 132 12.02 -5.11 6.73
C VAL A 132 12.27 -6.05 5.54
N ARG A 133 11.60 -7.21 5.49
CA ARG A 133 11.66 -8.11 4.34
C ARG A 133 11.08 -7.49 3.07
N ASN A 134 10.04 -6.67 3.19
CA ASN A 134 9.48 -5.94 2.06
C ASN A 134 10.50 -4.95 1.49
N VAL A 135 11.22 -4.20 2.34
CA VAL A 135 12.31 -3.32 1.90
C VAL A 135 13.39 -4.09 1.13
N ASP A 136 13.76 -5.28 1.61
CA ASP A 136 14.72 -6.15 0.89
C ASP A 136 14.19 -6.64 -0.46
N ALA A 137 12.92 -7.08 -0.52
CA ALA A 137 12.29 -7.51 -1.75
C ALA A 137 12.20 -6.38 -2.79
N LEU A 138 11.86 -5.17 -2.35
CA LEU A 138 11.80 -3.98 -3.19
C LEU A 138 13.19 -3.58 -3.70
N ALA A 139 14.21 -3.62 -2.83
CA ALA A 139 15.59 -3.37 -3.23
C ALA A 139 16.10 -4.39 -4.25
N GLN A 140 15.69 -5.65 -4.13
CA GLN A 140 16.01 -6.71 -5.08
C GLN A 140 15.34 -6.48 -6.43
N ARG A 141 14.04 -6.14 -6.45
CA ARG A 141 13.30 -5.82 -7.68
C ARG A 141 13.82 -4.57 -8.38
N ALA A 142 14.21 -3.54 -7.64
CA ALA A 142 14.80 -2.33 -8.20
C ALA A 142 16.12 -2.61 -8.97
N ARG A 143 16.84 -3.67 -8.61
CA ARG A 143 18.04 -4.13 -9.34
C ARG A 143 17.70 -5.06 -10.49
N ASP A 144 16.79 -6.00 -10.25
CA ASP A 144 16.33 -6.99 -11.22
C ASP A 144 14.81 -7.20 -11.06
N PRO A 145 13.98 -6.62 -11.94
CA PRO A 145 12.52 -6.74 -11.87
C PRO A 145 12.00 -8.18 -11.93
N ASN A 146 12.78 -9.12 -12.48
CA ASN A 146 12.38 -10.53 -12.62
C ASN A 146 12.78 -11.41 -11.42
N SER A 147 13.61 -10.89 -10.52
CA SER A 147 14.24 -11.64 -9.43
C SER A 147 13.27 -12.39 -8.50
N LEU A 148 12.05 -11.88 -8.34
CA LEU A 148 11.01 -12.44 -7.47
C LEU A 148 9.77 -12.94 -8.23
N ARG A 149 9.85 -13.02 -9.56
CA ARG A 149 8.72 -13.42 -10.41
C ARG A 149 8.23 -14.85 -10.15
N TYR A 150 9.12 -15.76 -9.77
CA TYR A 150 8.78 -17.17 -9.51
C TYR A 150 8.90 -17.55 -8.04
N THR A 151 9.03 -16.56 -7.15
CA THR A 151 9.13 -16.79 -5.72
C THR A 151 7.76 -16.61 -5.05
N SER A 152 7.56 -17.36 -3.97
CA SER A 152 6.42 -17.20 -3.08
C SER A 152 6.74 -16.15 -2.04
N GLY A 153 5.77 -15.29 -1.75
CA GLY A 153 5.78 -14.48 -0.54
C GLY A 153 5.83 -15.35 0.72
N GLY A 154 6.10 -14.71 1.86
CA GLY A 154 6.18 -15.38 3.15
C GLY A 154 4.92 -16.19 3.47
N ARG A 155 5.10 -17.42 3.94
CA ARG A 155 4.01 -18.25 4.45
C ARG A 155 3.90 -18.09 5.96
N GLY A 156 2.70 -18.21 6.51
CA GLY A 156 2.48 -18.07 7.94
C GLY A 156 1.43 -19.03 8.47
N ASN A 157 1.59 -19.41 9.75
CA ASN A 157 0.61 -20.22 10.46
C ASN A 157 -0.27 -19.29 11.29
N CYS A 158 -1.28 -18.70 10.66
CA CYS A 158 -2.30 -17.93 11.36
C CYS A 158 -3.69 -18.36 10.91
N VAL A 159 -4.70 -18.04 11.72
CA VAL A 159 -6.10 -18.38 11.44
C VAL A 159 -6.51 -17.82 10.08
N GLY A 160 -7.07 -18.66 9.22
CA GLY A 160 -7.50 -18.27 7.88
C GLY A 160 -6.37 -17.83 6.94
N SER A 161 -5.12 -18.24 7.19
CA SER A 161 -3.96 -17.91 6.33
C SER A 161 -3.76 -16.40 6.09
N GLY A 162 -4.09 -15.58 7.09
CA GLY A 162 -3.92 -14.13 7.07
C GLY A 162 -5.12 -13.39 6.48
N ARG A 163 -6.18 -14.12 6.11
CA ARG A 163 -7.41 -13.59 5.53
C ARG A 163 -8.49 -13.31 6.57
N THR A 164 -8.28 -13.75 7.80
CA THR A 164 -9.25 -13.55 8.89
C THR A 164 -8.60 -12.72 9.98
N TYR A 165 -9.09 -11.49 10.10
CA TYR A 165 -8.69 -10.56 11.14
C TYR A 165 -9.88 -9.67 11.51
N GLN A 166 -9.82 -9.05 12.69
CA GLN A 166 -10.90 -8.21 13.22
C GLN A 166 -10.97 -6.85 12.50
N PHE A 167 -11.39 -6.87 11.22
CA PHE A 167 -11.38 -5.72 10.32
C PHE A 167 -12.15 -4.52 10.88
N GLU A 168 -13.44 -4.69 11.19
CA GLU A 168 -14.30 -3.56 11.61
C GLU A 168 -13.79 -2.94 12.90
N ALA A 169 -13.45 -3.76 13.90
CA ALA A 169 -12.95 -3.26 15.18
C ALA A 169 -11.56 -2.57 15.06
N ALA A 170 -10.72 -3.02 14.12
CA ALA A 170 -9.47 -2.33 13.81
C ALA A 170 -9.71 -0.96 13.20
N TRP A 171 -10.62 -0.87 12.22
CA TRP A 171 -10.95 0.37 11.53
C TRP A 171 -11.74 1.35 12.40
N ASP A 172 -12.60 0.88 13.29
CA ASP A 172 -13.22 1.70 14.32
C ASP A 172 -12.14 2.39 15.17
N SER A 173 -11.13 1.63 15.61
CA SER A 173 -10.01 2.19 16.36
C SER A 173 -9.15 3.16 15.53
N ILE A 174 -8.97 2.91 14.23
CA ILE A 174 -8.24 3.82 13.34
C ILE A 174 -9.01 5.14 13.25
N LEU A 175 -10.27 5.09 12.84
CA LEU A 175 -11.15 6.23 12.60
C LEU A 175 -11.35 7.07 13.87
N CYS A 176 -11.46 6.46 15.05
CA CYS A 176 -11.52 7.19 16.33
C CYS A 176 -10.27 8.03 16.65
N ASN A 177 -9.13 7.74 16.01
CA ASN A 177 -7.87 8.46 16.24
C ASN A 177 -7.48 9.39 15.08
N VAL A 178 -8.30 9.50 14.04
CA VAL A 178 -8.00 10.31 12.86
C VAL A 178 -8.18 11.80 13.17
N SER A 179 -7.24 12.61 12.70
CA SER A 179 -7.38 14.07 12.80
C SER A 179 -8.38 14.59 11.77
N PRO A 180 -9.10 15.70 12.04
CA PRO A 180 -10.07 16.25 11.08
C PRO A 180 -9.50 16.55 9.69
N ARG A 181 -8.19 16.78 9.57
CA ARG A 181 -7.51 17.06 8.30
C ARG A 181 -7.33 15.82 7.40
N GLN A 182 -7.44 14.64 7.98
CA GLN A 182 -7.22 13.36 7.30
C GLN A 182 -8.52 12.54 7.21
N ALA A 183 -9.57 12.97 7.91
CA ALA A 183 -10.81 12.21 8.08
C ALA A 183 -11.41 11.75 6.76
N ASP A 184 -11.47 12.61 5.75
CA ASP A 184 -12.08 12.27 4.46
C ASP A 184 -11.30 11.17 3.75
N LEU A 185 -9.98 11.31 3.59
CA LEU A 185 -9.14 10.31 2.93
C LEU A 185 -9.07 8.98 3.70
N ILE A 186 -9.02 9.02 5.03
CA ILE A 186 -8.99 7.77 5.83
C ILE A 186 -10.37 7.07 5.83
N ASN A 187 -11.47 7.82 5.75
CA ASN A 187 -12.80 7.23 5.55
C ASN A 187 -12.93 6.58 4.17
N GLU A 188 -12.37 7.19 3.13
CA GLU A 188 -12.28 6.58 1.80
C GLU A 188 -11.40 5.33 1.83
N GLU A 189 -10.27 5.38 2.55
CA GLU A 189 -9.37 4.24 2.73
C GLU A 189 -10.06 3.07 3.44
N TYR A 190 -10.85 3.33 4.48
CA TYR A 190 -11.70 2.33 5.13
C TYR A 190 -12.58 1.62 4.10
N CYS A 191 -13.31 2.39 3.28
CA CYS A 191 -14.25 1.83 2.30
C CYS A 191 -13.51 1.02 1.22
N ALA A 192 -12.38 1.52 0.73
CA ALA A 192 -11.56 0.84 -0.27
C ALA A 192 -10.91 -0.44 0.29
N THR A 193 -10.41 -0.39 1.53
CA THR A 193 -9.79 -1.53 2.21
C THR A 193 -10.84 -2.58 2.57
N LYS A 194 -12.07 -2.18 2.92
CA LYS A 194 -13.18 -3.12 3.16
C LYS A 194 -13.51 -3.94 1.94
N ARG A 195 -13.40 -3.37 0.73
CA ARG A 195 -13.54 -4.12 -0.52
C ARG A 195 -12.42 -5.14 -0.69
N LEU A 196 -11.17 -4.76 -0.42
CA LEU A 196 -10.02 -5.68 -0.46
C LEU A 196 -10.20 -6.86 0.51
N TYR A 197 -10.65 -6.58 1.73
CA TYR A 197 -10.90 -7.58 2.77
C TYR A 197 -11.99 -8.60 2.38
N ASN A 198 -13.07 -8.16 1.72
CA ASN A 198 -14.19 -9.03 1.37
C ASN A 198 -14.01 -9.82 0.06
N VAL A 199 -12.96 -9.55 -0.72
CA VAL A 199 -12.73 -10.22 -2.00
C VAL A 199 -11.96 -11.53 -1.82
N SER A 200 -12.40 -12.60 -2.49
CA SER A 200 -11.84 -13.96 -2.37
C SER A 200 -10.40 -14.12 -2.90
N TYR A 201 -9.88 -13.14 -3.65
CA TYR A 201 -8.53 -13.18 -4.18
C TYR A 201 -7.49 -12.92 -3.08
N ILE A 202 -6.61 -13.88 -2.86
CA ILE A 202 -5.63 -13.92 -1.76
C ILE A 202 -4.83 -12.62 -1.67
N ARG A 203 -4.29 -12.16 -2.80
CA ARG A 203 -3.45 -10.97 -2.86
C ARG A 203 -4.22 -9.70 -2.44
N ASN A 204 -5.49 -9.58 -2.84
CA ASN A 204 -6.33 -8.46 -2.41
C ASN A 204 -6.55 -8.48 -0.89
N ASN A 205 -6.78 -9.66 -0.32
CA ASN A 205 -6.91 -9.82 1.11
C ASN A 205 -5.62 -9.42 1.85
N ASN A 206 -4.45 -9.82 1.34
CA ASN A 206 -3.17 -9.40 1.89
C ASN A 206 -2.99 -7.88 1.86
N PHE A 207 -3.37 -7.23 0.77
CA PHE A 207 -3.36 -5.76 0.69
C PHE A 207 -4.27 -5.14 1.76
N GLY A 208 -5.48 -5.68 1.93
CA GLY A 208 -6.39 -5.24 2.97
C GLY A 208 -5.78 -5.33 4.36
N ALA A 209 -5.13 -6.46 4.67
CA ALA A 209 -4.45 -6.67 5.94
C ALA A 209 -3.25 -5.72 6.11
N ALA A 210 -2.43 -5.54 5.08
CA ALA A 210 -1.26 -4.68 5.11
C ALA A 210 -1.63 -3.20 5.34
N ILE A 211 -2.63 -2.68 4.64
CA ILE A 211 -3.13 -1.31 4.81
C ILE A 211 -3.69 -1.12 6.22
N THR A 212 -4.56 -2.03 6.65
CA THR A 212 -5.19 -1.99 7.99
C THR A 212 -4.11 -2.02 9.08
N ALA A 213 -3.14 -2.93 8.98
CA ALA A 213 -2.05 -3.05 9.94
C ALA A 213 -1.19 -1.78 10.00
N SER A 214 -0.80 -1.21 8.86
CA SER A 214 -0.01 0.03 8.81
C SER A 214 -0.72 1.25 9.40
N ALA A 215 -2.06 1.28 9.35
CA ALA A 215 -2.87 2.37 9.89
C ALA A 215 -3.11 2.26 11.41
N LEU A 216 -2.95 1.08 12.00
CA LEU A 216 -3.04 0.92 13.46
C LEU A 216 -1.93 1.69 14.17
N ARG A 217 -2.30 2.35 15.28
CA ARG A 217 -1.44 3.33 15.95
C ARG A 217 -0.01 2.86 16.24
N PRO A 218 0.25 1.66 16.80
CA PRO A 218 1.63 1.23 17.06
C PRO A 218 2.47 1.09 15.80
N ALA A 219 1.90 0.56 14.72
CA ALA A 219 2.59 0.44 13.44
C ALA A 219 2.76 1.80 12.75
N PHE A 220 1.74 2.67 12.82
CA PHE A 220 1.85 4.05 12.37
C PHE A 220 2.98 4.80 13.10
N GLU A 221 3.13 4.63 14.42
CA GLU A 221 4.24 5.24 15.17
C GLU A 221 5.62 4.70 14.73
N VAL A 222 5.71 3.42 14.33
CA VAL A 222 6.93 2.88 13.69
C VAL A 222 7.20 3.59 12.37
N ASN A 223 6.21 3.63 11.49
CA ASN A 223 6.30 4.25 10.16
C ASN A 223 6.66 5.73 10.27
N PHE A 224 6.04 6.46 11.20
CA PHE A 224 6.31 7.87 11.47
C PHE A 224 7.76 8.12 11.93
N LYS A 225 8.29 7.29 12.83
CA LYS A 225 9.68 7.43 13.29
C LYS A 225 10.69 7.06 12.21
N ALA A 226 10.38 6.08 11.37
CA ALA A 226 11.22 5.65 10.25
C ALA A 226 11.03 6.46 8.97
N TYR A 227 10.04 7.38 8.95
CA TYR A 227 9.56 8.07 7.75
C TYR A 227 10.66 8.68 6.88
N PRO A 228 11.64 9.47 7.41
CA PRO A 228 12.68 10.05 6.56
C PRO A 228 13.51 9.00 5.81
N ALA A 229 13.82 7.88 6.47
CA ALA A 229 14.60 6.81 5.88
C ALA A 229 13.79 6.03 4.82
N LEU A 230 12.50 5.78 5.08
CA LEU A 230 11.60 5.11 4.14
C LEU A 230 11.37 5.95 2.88
N VAL A 231 11.16 7.27 3.01
CA VAL A 231 11.06 8.19 1.86
C VAL A 231 12.35 8.18 1.05
N ASN A 232 13.51 8.28 1.71
CA ASN A 232 14.80 8.26 1.01
C ASN A 232 15.04 6.94 0.27
N PHE A 233 14.56 5.82 0.81
CA PHE A 233 14.58 4.54 0.12
C PHE A 233 13.68 4.54 -1.13
N LEU A 234 12.43 4.99 -1.03
CA LEU A 234 11.53 5.10 -2.18
C LEU A 234 12.09 6.07 -3.25
N ARG A 235 12.63 7.22 -2.84
CA ARG A 235 13.32 8.15 -3.74
C ARG A 235 14.50 7.51 -4.46
N ALA A 236 15.29 6.69 -3.75
CA ALA A 236 16.41 6.00 -4.38
C ALA A 236 15.94 5.00 -5.44
N ILE A 237 14.79 4.35 -5.25
CA ILE A 237 14.19 3.49 -6.28
C ILE A 237 13.69 4.35 -7.45
N ALA A 238 12.81 5.31 -7.16
CA ALA A 238 12.17 6.21 -8.12
C ALA A 238 13.16 6.91 -9.05
N TYR A 239 14.28 7.36 -8.51
CA TYR A 239 15.26 8.18 -9.23
C TYR A 239 16.61 7.47 -9.42
N ARG A 240 16.61 6.13 -9.37
CA ARG A 240 17.78 5.27 -9.66
C ARG A 240 19.05 5.65 -8.86
N GLY A 241 18.87 6.00 -7.59
CA GLY A 241 19.93 6.31 -6.64
C GLY A 241 20.58 5.07 -6.02
N ASN A 242 21.27 5.24 -4.89
CA ASN A 242 21.92 4.15 -4.16
C ASN A 242 20.92 3.36 -3.31
N VAL A 243 20.06 2.57 -3.97
CA VAL A 243 19.03 1.70 -3.37
C VAL A 243 19.59 0.80 -2.25
N PRO A 244 20.76 0.14 -2.40
CA PRO A 244 21.28 -0.76 -1.36
C PRO A 244 21.59 -0.05 -0.05
N ALA A 245 22.21 1.14 -0.13
CA ALA A 245 22.54 1.92 1.05
C ALA A 245 21.28 2.46 1.74
N THR A 246 20.33 3.01 0.99
CA THR A 246 19.09 3.54 1.56
C THR A 246 18.19 2.43 2.12
N ALA A 247 18.18 1.24 1.52
CA ALA A 247 17.51 0.06 2.06
C ALA A 247 18.08 -0.35 3.43
N ALA A 248 19.41 -0.40 3.57
CA ALA A 248 20.05 -0.75 4.84
C ALA A 248 19.66 0.24 5.95
N VAL A 249 19.65 1.54 5.65
CA VAL A 249 19.23 2.60 6.58
C VAL A 249 17.74 2.47 6.93
N ALA A 250 16.87 2.29 5.95
CA ALA A 250 15.43 2.11 6.16
C ALA A 250 15.13 0.93 7.09
N LYS A 251 15.78 -0.21 6.88
CA LYS A 251 15.62 -1.40 7.74
C LYS A 251 16.08 -1.15 9.17
N ALA A 252 17.25 -0.52 9.34
CA ALA A 252 17.76 -0.19 10.68
C ALA A 252 16.80 0.75 11.42
N GLU A 253 16.27 1.76 10.73
CA GLU A 253 15.33 2.71 11.30
C GLU A 253 13.96 2.09 11.64
N LEU A 254 13.44 1.17 10.82
CA LEU A 254 12.24 0.41 11.17
C LEU A 254 12.41 -0.39 12.47
N LEU A 255 13.52 -1.11 12.60
CA LEU A 255 13.82 -1.91 13.80
C LEU A 255 14.02 -1.03 15.04
N ARG A 256 14.77 0.08 14.89
CA ARG A 256 14.98 1.07 15.95
C ARG A 256 13.67 1.75 16.36
N ALA A 257 12.79 2.05 15.40
CA ALA A 257 11.50 2.66 15.67
C ALA A 257 10.60 1.71 16.47
N ALA A 258 10.54 0.42 16.07
CA ALA A 258 9.76 -0.61 16.74
C ALA A 258 10.13 -0.79 18.21
N SER A 259 11.43 -0.84 18.53
CA SER A 259 11.91 -0.97 19.91
C SER A 259 11.50 0.22 20.80
N ASN A 260 11.20 1.37 20.20
CA ASN A 260 10.88 2.62 20.89
C ASN A 260 9.38 2.97 20.91
N VAL A 261 8.51 2.13 20.35
CA VAL A 261 7.04 2.30 20.45
C VAL A 261 6.56 1.89 21.84
N LYS A 262 5.62 2.65 22.40
CA LYS A 262 4.95 2.36 23.67
C LYS A 262 3.59 1.69 23.37
N LEU A 263 3.27 0.62 24.10
CA LEU A 263 2.08 -0.23 23.91
C LEU A 263 1.16 -0.23 25.13
#